data_AF-A0A6C0LCW6-F1
#
_entry.id   AF-A0A6C0LCW6-F1
#
_cell.length_a   1.000
_cell.length_b   1.000
_cell.length_c   1.000
_cell.angle_alpha   90.00
_cell.angle_beta   90.00
_cell.angle_gamma   90.00
#
_symmetry.space_group_name_H-M   'P 1'
#
loop_
_entity.id
_entity.type
_entity.pdbx_description
1 polymer ?
#
loop_
_entity_poly.entity_id
_entity_poly.type
_entity_poly.pdbx_seq_one_letter_code
_entity_poly.pdbx_strand_id
1 'polypeptide(L)'
;MPKRKNYEQINGDILEWIVDIFGTNSLLSSLIDAPAVNLTENIQLREEFKKKNHNLPNGIYFDGSHWYSIKDRIKQDSYSLQYQVKGTAHFCQTFAMMIYLNDTSTLKQEKYADNISAAINYWINIFIKYPNILYYVINEIRTSKWADEGYILCRTNIYLKNINKKQLMKFLNLLKEHSYVFVSCKQG
;
A
#
# COMPACT_ATOMS: atom_id res chain seq x y z
N MET A 1 8.20 12.66 -26.42
CA MET A 1 9.15 11.57 -26.11
C MET A 1 8.89 11.11 -24.68
N PRO A 2 8.64 9.81 -24.43
CA PRO A 2 8.46 9.32 -23.06
C PRO A 2 9.75 9.56 -22.27
N LYS A 3 9.64 10.23 -21.13
CA LYS A 3 10.77 10.54 -20.24
C LYS A 3 11.28 9.21 -19.67
N ARG A 4 12.37 8.67 -20.23
CA ARG A 4 13.14 7.61 -19.57
C ARG A 4 13.73 8.20 -18.29
N LYS A 5 13.04 8.08 -17.16
CA LYS A 5 13.63 8.38 -15.85
C LYS A 5 14.79 7.40 -15.64
N ASN A 6 15.98 7.93 -15.37
CA ASN A 6 17.22 7.17 -15.26
C ASN A 6 17.10 6.02 -14.24
N TYR A 7 17.72 4.88 -14.58
CA TYR A 7 17.58 3.58 -13.91
C TYR A 7 18.32 3.44 -12.57
N GLU A 8 19.12 4.43 -12.14
CA GLU A 8 20.21 4.19 -11.19
C GLU A 8 19.89 4.37 -9.70
N GLN A 9 18.66 4.73 -9.32
CA GLN A 9 18.30 4.77 -7.90
C GLN A 9 16.91 4.20 -7.70
N ILE A 10 16.80 3.08 -6.96
CA ILE A 10 15.54 2.72 -6.28
C ILE A 10 15.33 3.80 -5.23
N ASN A 11 14.74 4.92 -5.62
CA ASN A 11 14.26 5.96 -4.71
C ASN A 11 12.76 5.74 -4.44
N GLY A 12 12.22 6.42 -3.42
CA GLY A 12 10.80 6.31 -3.05
C GLY A 12 9.83 6.51 -4.24
N ASP A 13 10.19 7.39 -5.18
CA ASP A 13 9.38 7.71 -6.36
C ASP A 13 9.20 6.53 -7.34
N ILE A 14 10.11 5.55 -7.37
CA ILE A 14 9.98 4.36 -8.23
C ILE A 14 8.84 3.45 -7.77
N LEU A 15 8.35 3.60 -6.54
CA LEU A 15 7.39 2.68 -5.92
C LEU A 15 6.05 3.34 -5.57
N GLU A 16 5.89 4.63 -5.85
CA GLU A 16 4.62 5.34 -5.68
C GLU A 16 3.49 4.62 -6.44
N TRP A 17 3.74 4.18 -7.67
CA TRP A 17 2.73 3.49 -8.49
C TRP A 17 2.18 2.22 -7.85
N ILE A 18 2.99 1.42 -7.16
CA ILE A 18 2.49 0.18 -6.56
C ILE A 18 1.75 0.45 -5.26
N VAL A 19 2.20 1.45 -4.50
CA VAL A 19 1.52 1.93 -3.29
C VAL A 19 0.15 2.49 -3.66
N ASP A 20 0.06 3.32 -4.70
CA ASP A 20 -1.20 3.86 -5.23
C ASP A 20 -2.18 2.75 -5.59
N ILE A 21 -1.73 1.76 -6.36
CA ILE A 21 -2.60 0.68 -6.84
C ILE A 21 -3.08 -0.19 -5.67
N PHE A 22 -2.19 -0.53 -4.74
CA PHE A 22 -2.55 -1.24 -3.51
C PHE A 22 -3.45 -0.41 -2.59
N GLY A 23 -3.46 0.91 -2.76
CA GLY A 23 -4.27 1.87 -2.02
C GLY A 23 -5.63 2.20 -2.65
N THR A 24 -5.99 1.57 -3.76
CA THR A 24 -7.30 1.84 -4.38
C THR A 24 -8.43 1.35 -3.48
N ASN A 25 -9.42 2.22 -3.22
CA ASN A 25 -10.56 1.90 -2.35
C ASN A 25 -11.31 0.66 -2.82
N SER A 26 -11.44 0.47 -4.13
CA SER A 26 -12.07 -0.71 -4.75
C SER A 26 -11.34 -2.01 -4.38
N LEU A 27 -10.02 -2.04 -4.55
CA LEU A 27 -9.20 -3.20 -4.20
C LEU A 27 -9.28 -3.50 -2.71
N LEU A 28 -9.08 -2.48 -1.87
CA LEU A 28 -9.07 -2.65 -0.43
C LEU A 28 -10.43 -3.13 0.10
N SER A 29 -11.53 -2.53 -0.36
CA SER A 29 -12.89 -2.95 0.02
C SER A 29 -13.24 -4.34 -0.50
N SER A 30 -12.56 -4.85 -1.53
CA SER A 30 -12.76 -6.23 -2.00
C SER A 30 -12.08 -7.29 -1.12
N LEU A 31 -11.14 -6.87 -0.27
CA LEU A 31 -10.32 -7.74 0.57
C LEU A 31 -10.75 -7.76 2.03
N ILE A 32 -11.50 -6.76 2.47
CA ILE A 32 -12.04 -6.65 3.82
C ILE A 32 -13.57 -6.66 3.76
N ASP A 33 -14.23 -7.25 4.75
CA ASP A 33 -15.69 -7.19 4.88
C ASP A 33 -16.12 -5.84 5.51
N ALA A 34 -15.71 -4.75 4.86
CA ALA A 34 -15.95 -3.37 5.27
C ALA A 34 -15.53 -2.37 4.18
N PRO A 35 -15.99 -1.10 4.25
CA PRO A 35 -15.56 -0.08 3.31
C PRO A 35 -14.11 0.37 3.55
N ALA A 36 -13.42 0.67 2.45
CA ALA A 36 -12.27 1.55 2.40
C ALA A 36 -12.70 2.94 1.93
N VAL A 37 -12.53 3.96 2.76
CA VAL A 37 -13.11 5.29 2.54
C VAL A 37 -12.02 6.36 2.42
N ASN A 38 -12.08 7.16 1.34
CA ASN A 38 -11.33 8.40 1.25
C ASN A 38 -12.10 9.55 1.93
N LEU A 39 -11.63 10.02 3.08
CA LEU A 39 -12.28 11.10 3.83
C LEU A 39 -12.09 12.48 3.19
N THR A 40 -11.13 12.66 2.27
CA THR A 40 -10.95 13.96 1.59
C THR A 40 -12.14 14.29 0.68
N GLU A 41 -12.86 13.26 0.25
CA GLU A 41 -14.03 13.35 -0.62
C GLU A 41 -15.35 13.34 0.18
N ASN A 42 -15.32 13.08 1.49
CA ASN A 42 -16.50 12.97 2.34
C ASN A 42 -16.40 13.84 3.59
N ILE A 43 -16.87 15.09 3.48
CA ILE A 43 -16.82 16.10 4.55
C ILE A 43 -17.50 15.60 5.83
N GLN A 44 -18.66 14.95 5.73
CA GLN A 44 -19.41 14.49 6.91
C GLN A 44 -18.64 13.43 7.70
N LEU A 45 -18.13 12.40 7.02
CA LEU A 45 -17.33 11.36 7.66
C LEU A 45 -16.00 11.92 8.19
N ARG A 46 -15.42 12.91 7.50
CA ARG A 46 -14.18 13.56 7.94
C ARG A 46 -14.35 14.30 9.26
N GLU A 47 -15.46 15.00 9.44
CA GLU A 47 -15.76 15.67 10.71
C GLU A 47 -16.02 14.65 11.83
N GLU A 48 -16.69 13.53 11.53
CA GLU A 48 -16.87 12.45 12.50
C GLU A 48 -15.53 11.81 12.90
N PHE A 49 -14.63 11.59 11.93
CA PHE A 49 -13.31 10.98 12.14
C PHE A 49 -12.40 11.76 13.11
N LYS A 50 -12.55 13.09 13.15
CA LYS A 50 -11.79 13.98 14.03
C LYS A 50 -12.26 13.90 15.49
N LYS A 51 -13.46 13.41 15.75
CA LYS A 51 -14.01 13.33 17.12
C LYS A 51 -13.27 12.29 17.95
N LYS A 52 -13.10 12.58 19.24
CA LYS A 52 -12.55 11.63 20.23
C LYS A 52 -13.44 10.38 20.38
N ASN A 53 -14.75 10.59 20.40
CA ASN A 53 -15.78 9.55 20.44
C ASN A 53 -16.49 9.48 19.09
N HIS A 54 -15.78 9.04 18.05
CA HIS A 54 -16.34 8.95 16.70
C HIS A 54 -17.41 7.84 16.62
N ASN A 55 -18.48 8.09 15.87
CA ASN A 55 -19.49 7.12 15.50
C ASN A 55 -19.32 6.70 14.03
N LEU A 56 -18.10 6.32 13.67
CA LEU A 56 -17.79 5.79 12.35
C LEU A 56 -18.09 4.29 12.28
N PRO A 57 -18.58 3.79 11.13
CA PRO A 57 -18.67 2.36 10.84
C PRO A 57 -17.30 1.66 10.95
N ASN A 58 -17.33 0.33 11.02
CA ASN A 58 -16.12 -0.46 10.85
C ASN A 58 -15.59 -0.30 9.42
N GLY A 59 -14.27 -0.23 9.27
CA GLY A 59 -13.59 -0.14 7.99
C GLY A 59 -12.22 0.50 8.09
N ILE A 60 -11.66 0.86 6.94
CA ILE A 60 -10.40 1.58 6.85
C ILE A 60 -10.60 2.94 6.19
N TYR A 61 -9.88 3.94 6.67
CA TYR A 61 -10.14 5.34 6.35
C TYR A 61 -8.84 6.07 6.01
N PHE A 62 -8.81 6.74 4.86
CA PHE A 62 -7.73 7.63 4.46
C PHE A 62 -8.08 9.08 4.79
N ASP A 63 -7.27 9.75 5.61
CA ASP A 63 -7.54 11.14 6.05
C ASP A 63 -6.99 12.22 5.10
N GLY A 64 -6.36 11.80 4.00
CA GLY A 64 -5.60 12.66 3.08
C GLY A 64 -4.08 12.56 3.27
N SER A 65 -3.61 11.91 4.33
CA SER A 65 -2.19 11.72 4.64
C SER A 65 -1.85 10.32 5.15
N HIS A 66 -2.77 9.67 5.87
CA HIS A 66 -2.53 8.37 6.48
C HIS A 66 -3.79 7.52 6.49
N TRP A 67 -3.59 6.20 6.53
CA TRP A 67 -4.64 5.21 6.62
C TRP A 67 -4.84 4.72 8.05
N TYR A 68 -6.09 4.61 8.47
CA TYR A 68 -6.50 4.17 9.80
C TYR A 68 -7.43 2.98 9.69
N SER A 69 -7.37 2.10 10.68
CA SER A 69 -8.37 1.06 10.92
C SER A 69 -9.36 1.55 11.98
N ILE A 70 -10.65 1.36 11.73
CA ILE A 70 -11.70 1.51 12.72
C ILE A 70 -12.42 0.18 12.84
N LYS A 71 -12.36 -0.44 14.01
CA LYS A 71 -13.06 -1.69 14.30
C LYS A 71 -13.59 -1.68 15.73
N ASP A 72 -14.87 -1.98 15.89
CA ASP A 72 -15.56 -1.97 17.18
C ASP A 72 -15.38 -0.63 17.92
N ARG A 73 -15.47 0.47 17.15
CA ARG A 73 -15.23 1.86 17.58
C ARG A 73 -13.81 2.15 18.07
N ILE A 74 -12.86 1.24 17.91
CA ILE A 74 -11.45 1.46 18.20
C ILE A 74 -10.78 1.96 16.93
N LYS A 75 -10.25 3.19 16.97
CA LYS A 75 -9.40 3.74 15.92
C LYS A 75 -7.93 3.41 16.21
N GLN A 76 -7.28 2.76 15.26
CA GLN A 76 -5.86 2.41 15.31
C GLN A 76 -5.17 2.72 13.99
N ASP A 77 -3.86 2.91 14.06
CA ASP A 77 -3.03 3.15 12.90
C ASP A 77 -1.62 2.59 13.12
N SER A 78 -0.87 2.51 12.04
CA SER A 78 0.47 1.93 12.06
C SER A 78 1.51 2.77 12.81
N TYR A 79 1.31 4.08 12.98
CA TYR A 79 2.19 4.93 13.77
C TYR A 79 1.92 4.77 15.27
N SER A 80 0.65 4.76 15.69
CA SER A 80 0.29 4.55 17.10
C SER A 80 0.70 3.18 17.60
N LEU A 81 0.67 2.16 16.74
CA LEU A 81 1.15 0.80 17.03
C LEU A 81 2.65 0.60 16.77
N GLN A 82 3.37 1.63 16.35
CA GLN A 82 4.81 1.60 16.09
C GLN A 82 5.26 0.57 15.02
N TYR A 83 4.35 0.20 14.11
CA TYR A 83 4.69 -0.62 12.95
C TYR A 83 5.30 0.21 11.81
N GLN A 84 5.02 1.52 11.79
CA GLN A 84 5.51 2.45 10.79
C GLN A 84 6.20 3.66 11.44
N VAL A 85 7.26 4.17 10.80
CA VAL A 85 7.92 5.42 11.22
C VAL A 85 7.09 6.62 10.77
N LYS A 86 6.81 7.57 11.67
CA LYS A 86 6.01 8.75 11.36
C LYS A 86 6.50 9.52 10.13
N GLY A 87 5.55 9.92 9.29
CA GLY A 87 5.76 10.71 8.09
C GLY A 87 6.34 9.93 6.90
N THR A 88 6.41 8.59 6.95
CA THR A 88 6.67 7.79 5.75
C THR A 88 5.33 7.50 5.05
N ALA A 89 5.32 7.35 3.72
CA ALA A 89 4.06 7.16 2.98
C ALA A 89 3.83 5.70 2.54
N HIS A 90 4.86 4.86 2.57
CA HIS A 90 4.80 3.54 1.96
C HIS A 90 4.00 2.53 2.79
N PHE A 91 3.03 1.88 2.14
CA PHE A 91 2.24 0.76 2.66
C PHE A 91 1.33 1.03 3.87
N CYS A 92 1.08 2.30 4.23
CA CYS A 92 0.16 2.64 5.33
C CYS A 92 -1.25 2.03 5.15
N GLN A 93 -1.75 1.96 3.92
CA GLN A 93 -2.99 1.26 3.56
C GLN A 93 -2.95 -0.24 3.86
N THR A 94 -1.79 -0.87 3.65
CA THR A 94 -1.62 -2.30 3.89
C THR A 94 -1.57 -2.57 5.38
N PHE A 95 -0.88 -1.72 6.15
CA PHE A 95 -0.89 -1.83 7.61
C PHE A 95 -2.30 -1.62 8.18
N ALA A 96 -3.06 -0.63 7.69
CA ALA A 96 -4.45 -0.44 8.13
C ALA A 96 -5.30 -1.69 7.87
N MET A 97 -5.17 -2.33 6.71
CA MET A 97 -5.86 -3.59 6.40
C MET A 97 -5.43 -4.74 7.35
N MET A 98 -4.13 -4.91 7.59
CA MET A 98 -3.61 -5.93 8.52
C MET A 98 -4.11 -5.70 9.95
N ILE A 99 -4.16 -4.44 10.42
CA ILE A 99 -4.70 -4.07 11.73
C ILE A 99 -6.20 -4.39 11.79
N TYR A 100 -6.97 -3.99 10.78
CA TYR A 100 -8.42 -4.22 10.73
C TYR A 100 -8.78 -5.71 10.75
N LEU A 101 -8.04 -6.53 9.98
CA LEU A 101 -8.23 -7.97 9.91
C LEU A 101 -7.62 -8.73 11.10
N ASN A 102 -6.94 -8.03 12.01
CA ASN A 102 -6.17 -8.63 13.11
C ASN A 102 -5.10 -9.62 12.62
N ASP A 103 -4.52 -9.38 11.43
CA ASP A 103 -3.42 -10.16 10.86
C ASP A 103 -2.08 -9.43 11.05
N THR A 104 -1.76 -9.15 12.32
CA THR A 104 -0.57 -8.37 12.71
C THR A 104 0.56 -9.23 13.25
N SER A 105 0.41 -10.56 13.25
CA SER A 105 1.35 -11.52 13.86
C SER A 105 2.78 -11.46 13.29
N THR A 106 2.93 -10.98 12.06
CA THR A 106 4.23 -10.82 11.39
C THR A 106 4.83 -9.43 11.55
N LEU A 107 4.08 -8.48 12.10
CA LEU A 107 4.53 -7.10 12.34
C LEU A 107 5.23 -7.00 13.70
N LYS A 108 6.31 -6.21 13.73
CA LYS A 108 7.15 -6.02 14.90
C LYS A 108 7.26 -4.53 15.20
N GLN A 109 7.01 -4.14 16.44
CA GLN A 109 7.18 -2.75 16.88
C GLN A 109 8.60 -2.27 16.60
N GLU A 110 8.74 -1.02 16.12
CA GLU A 110 10.00 -0.33 15.83
C GLU A 110 10.87 -0.96 14.73
N LYS A 111 10.38 -2.01 14.04
CA LYS A 111 11.10 -2.69 12.96
C LYS A 111 10.50 -2.36 11.59
N TYR A 112 10.54 -1.09 11.21
CA TYR A 112 9.85 -0.62 10.00
C TYR A 112 10.31 -1.31 8.69
N ALA A 113 11.62 -1.53 8.50
CA ALA A 113 12.10 -2.28 7.33
C ALA A 113 11.48 -3.70 7.28
N ASP A 114 11.51 -4.41 8.41
CA ASP A 114 10.92 -5.75 8.52
C ASP A 114 9.41 -5.71 8.24
N ASN A 115 8.71 -4.67 8.72
CA ASN A 115 7.28 -4.51 8.50
C ASN A 115 6.92 -4.20 7.04
N ILE A 116 7.78 -3.50 6.30
CA ILE A 116 7.63 -3.34 4.84
C ILE A 116 7.77 -4.70 4.15
N SER A 117 8.75 -5.51 4.55
CA SER A 117 8.91 -6.88 4.06
C SER A 117 7.66 -7.72 4.34
N ALA A 118 7.11 -7.63 5.56
CA ALA A 118 5.88 -8.30 5.96
C ALA A 118 4.67 -7.84 5.13
N ALA A 119 4.50 -6.54 4.91
CA ALA A 119 3.43 -5.97 4.08
C ALA A 119 3.51 -6.45 2.62
N ILE A 120 4.71 -6.51 2.04
CA ILE A 120 4.90 -7.05 0.68
C ILE A 120 4.58 -8.55 0.65
N ASN A 121 5.03 -9.30 1.65
CA ASN A 121 4.75 -10.72 1.76
C ASN A 121 3.24 -10.99 1.95
N TYR A 122 2.53 -10.10 2.64
CA TYR A 122 1.09 -10.14 2.79
C TYR A 122 0.38 -10.07 1.42
N TRP A 123 0.78 -9.14 0.56
CA TRP A 123 0.27 -9.06 -0.82
C TRP A 123 0.62 -10.28 -1.67
N ILE A 124 1.85 -10.80 -1.55
CA ILE A 124 2.26 -12.04 -2.22
C ILE A 124 1.33 -13.19 -1.82
N ASN A 125 1.02 -13.32 -0.53
CA ASN A 125 0.12 -14.36 -0.02
C ASN A 125 -1.32 -14.16 -0.51
N ILE A 126 -1.82 -12.92 -0.54
CA ILE A 126 -3.12 -12.59 -1.14
C ILE A 126 -3.18 -13.04 -2.59
N PHE A 127 -2.15 -12.75 -3.39
CA PHE A 127 -2.12 -13.11 -4.82
C PHE A 127 -2.01 -14.62 -5.07
N ILE A 128 -1.38 -15.35 -4.15
CA ILE A 128 -1.35 -16.82 -4.19
C ILE A 128 -2.74 -17.38 -3.84
N LYS A 129 -3.37 -16.85 -2.79
CA LYS A 129 -4.67 -17.32 -2.29
C LYS A 129 -5.84 -16.93 -3.20
N TYR A 130 -5.77 -15.75 -3.81
CA TYR A 130 -6.82 -15.13 -4.63
C TYR A 130 -6.27 -14.69 -6.00
N PRO A 131 -6.13 -15.62 -6.97
CA PRO A 131 -5.58 -15.30 -8.28
C PRO A 131 -6.36 -14.23 -9.04
N ASN A 132 -7.67 -14.12 -8.83
CA ASN A 132 -8.52 -13.07 -9.40
C ASN A 132 -8.08 -11.66 -8.98
N ILE A 133 -7.65 -11.48 -7.72
CA ILE A 133 -7.13 -10.21 -7.21
C ILE A 133 -5.81 -9.86 -7.91
N LEU A 134 -4.95 -10.86 -8.16
CA LEU A 134 -3.71 -10.65 -8.91
C LEU A 134 -4.00 -10.19 -10.35
N TYR A 135 -4.99 -10.78 -11.02
CA TYR A 135 -5.39 -10.35 -12.36
C TYR A 135 -5.93 -8.93 -12.36
N TYR A 136 -6.77 -8.59 -11.38
CA TYR A 136 -7.28 -7.23 -11.19
C TYR A 136 -6.13 -6.23 -11.02
N VAL A 137 -5.19 -6.51 -10.11
CA VAL A 137 -4.02 -5.65 -9.89
C VAL A 137 -3.16 -5.50 -11.14
N ILE A 138 -2.92 -6.57 -11.90
CA ILE A 138 -2.18 -6.49 -13.17
C ILE A 138 -2.91 -5.56 -14.15
N ASN A 139 -4.24 -5.66 -14.23
CA ASN A 139 -5.02 -4.79 -15.09
C ASN A 139 -4.90 -3.32 -14.65
N GLU A 140 -5.09 -3.04 -13.36
CA GLU A 140 -4.92 -1.70 -12.79
C GLU A 140 -3.53 -1.11 -13.10
N ILE A 141 -2.46 -1.91 -12.97
CA ILE A 141 -1.11 -1.47 -13.34
C ILE A 141 -1.06 -1.06 -14.81
N ARG A 142 -1.56 -1.91 -15.71
CA ARG A 142 -1.48 -1.69 -17.16
C ARG A 142 -2.32 -0.52 -17.65
N THR A 143 -3.39 -0.18 -16.95
CA THR A 143 -4.31 0.92 -17.28
C THR A 143 -4.07 2.17 -16.44
N SER A 144 -3.07 2.17 -15.55
CA SER A 144 -2.74 3.33 -14.71
C SER A 144 -2.05 4.45 -15.50
N LYS A 145 -2.14 5.68 -14.99
CA LYS A 145 -1.36 6.83 -15.48
C LYS A 145 0.15 6.51 -15.61
N TRP A 146 0.67 5.71 -14.67
CA TRP A 146 2.07 5.30 -14.62
C TRP A 146 2.46 4.46 -15.84
N ALA A 147 1.57 3.57 -16.29
CA ALA A 147 1.80 2.78 -17.49
C ALA A 147 1.75 3.65 -18.76
N ASP A 148 0.85 4.62 -18.83
CA ASP A 148 0.76 5.54 -19.97
C ASP A 148 1.91 6.55 -20.05
N GLU A 149 2.49 6.93 -18.91
CA GLU A 149 3.72 7.71 -18.83
C GLU A 149 4.98 6.91 -19.25
N GLY A 150 4.83 5.60 -19.50
CA GLY A 150 5.89 4.74 -19.99
C GLY A 150 6.85 4.25 -18.90
N TYR A 151 6.39 4.12 -17.65
CA TYR A 151 7.20 3.59 -16.56
C TYR A 151 7.64 2.16 -16.85
N ILE A 152 8.83 1.82 -16.36
CA ILE A 152 9.46 0.52 -16.54
C ILE A 152 9.62 -0.11 -15.16
N LEU A 153 9.33 -1.41 -15.09
CA LEU A 153 9.51 -2.21 -13.90
C LEU A 153 11.00 -2.20 -13.51
N CYS A 154 11.29 -1.83 -12.27
CA CYS A 154 12.65 -1.59 -11.78
C CYS A 154 13.62 -2.74 -12.12
N ARG A 155 14.84 -2.39 -12.55
CA ARG A 155 15.91 -3.33 -12.97
C ARG A 155 15.50 -4.29 -14.11
N THR A 156 14.55 -3.89 -14.93
CA THR A 156 14.14 -4.63 -16.13
C THR A 156 13.96 -3.67 -17.31
N ASN A 157 13.71 -4.22 -18.50
CA ASN A 157 13.28 -3.48 -19.69
C ASN A 157 11.77 -3.66 -19.95
N ILE A 158 10.99 -3.98 -18.91
CA ILE A 158 9.57 -4.28 -19.02
C ILE A 158 8.76 -3.02 -18.69
N TYR A 159 8.07 -2.47 -19.69
CA TYR A 159 7.08 -1.42 -19.47
C TYR A 159 5.94 -1.91 -18.57
N LEU A 160 5.45 -1.07 -17.65
CA LEU A 160 4.32 -1.40 -16.77
C LEU A 160 3.09 -1.82 -17.56
N LYS A 161 2.84 -1.18 -18.72
CA LYS A 161 1.76 -1.54 -19.67
C LYS A 161 1.81 -3.00 -20.17
N ASN A 162 2.99 -3.63 -20.09
CA ASN A 162 3.25 -4.99 -20.56
C ASN A 162 3.55 -5.97 -19.41
N ILE A 163 3.42 -5.56 -18.14
CA ILE A 163 3.74 -6.42 -17.00
C ILE A 163 2.86 -7.65 -16.99
N ASN A 164 3.41 -8.83 -16.68
CA ASN A 164 2.66 -10.07 -16.49
C ASN A 164 2.80 -10.62 -15.06
N LYS A 165 2.04 -11.68 -14.76
CA LYS A 165 2.04 -12.35 -13.45
C LYS A 165 3.44 -12.71 -12.95
N LYS A 166 4.26 -13.38 -13.77
CA LYS A 166 5.60 -13.82 -13.38
C LYS A 166 6.50 -12.63 -13.05
N GLN A 167 6.40 -11.55 -13.83
CA GLN A 167 7.19 -10.35 -13.65
C GLN A 167 6.78 -9.58 -12.39
N LEU A 168 5.48 -9.41 -12.15
CA LEU A 168 4.98 -8.77 -10.93
C LEU A 168 5.39 -9.56 -9.67
N MET A 169 5.21 -10.87 -9.66
CA MET A 169 5.61 -11.70 -8.51
C MET A 169 7.13 -11.68 -8.28
N LYS A 170 7.94 -11.68 -9.35
CA LYS A 170 9.40 -11.55 -9.23
C LYS A 170 9.78 -10.19 -8.65
N PHE A 171 9.13 -9.12 -9.10
CA PHE A 171 9.35 -7.77 -8.59
C PHE A 171 8.98 -7.64 -7.11
N LEU A 172 7.83 -8.17 -6.68
CA LEU A 172 7.44 -8.17 -5.27
C LEU A 172 8.44 -8.92 -4.39
N ASN A 173 8.95 -10.07 -4.84
CA ASN A 173 10.00 -10.78 -4.11
C ASN A 173 11.28 -9.95 -4.00
N LEU A 174 11.68 -9.27 -5.07
CA LEU A 174 12.83 -8.36 -5.02
C LEU A 174 12.63 -7.22 -4.00
N LEU A 175 11.44 -6.61 -3.99
CA LEU A 175 11.12 -5.55 -3.01
C LEU A 175 11.15 -6.06 -1.58
N LYS A 176 10.64 -7.27 -1.34
CA LYS A 176 10.65 -7.93 -0.03
C LYS A 176 12.09 -8.08 0.51
N GLU A 177 13.00 -8.55 -0.35
CA GLU A 177 14.43 -8.73 -0.02
C GLU A 177 15.16 -7.39 0.22
N HIS A 178 14.71 -6.31 -0.43
CA HIS A 178 15.34 -4.99 -0.37
C HIS A 178 14.51 -3.98 0.44
N SER A 179 13.69 -4.45 1.37
CA SER A 179 12.80 -3.64 2.21
C SER A 179 13.52 -2.58 3.07
N TYR A 180 14.82 -2.73 3.30
CA TYR A 180 15.65 -1.73 3.98
C TYR A 180 15.81 -0.42 3.19
N VAL A 181 15.71 -0.46 1.86
CA VAL A 181 15.83 0.73 0.98
C VAL A 181 14.72 1.76 1.25
N PHE A 182 13.58 1.29 1.78
CA PHE A 182 12.43 2.13 2.13
C PHE A 182 12.66 2.96 3.41
N VAL A 183 13.65 2.59 4.21
CA VAL A 183 14.00 3.30 5.46
C VAL A 183 15.06 4.37 5.20
N SER A 184 15.98 4.13 4.25
CA SER A 184 17.09 5.03 3.94
C SER A 184 16.69 6.29 3.16
N CYS A 185 15.51 6.35 2.53
CA CYS A 185 15.03 7.52 1.79
C CYS A 185 14.71 8.76 2.66
N LYS A 186 14.98 8.71 3.98
CA LYS A 186 14.79 9.82 4.94
C LYS A 186 16.05 10.27 5.68
N GLN A 187 17.21 9.66 5.41
CA GLN A 187 18.48 10.08 6.04
C GLN A 187 19.28 11.08 5.19
N GLY A 188 18.67 11.66 4.15
CA GLY A 188 19.26 12.70 3.30
C GLY A 188 18.55 14.03 3.45
#